data_AF-A0A932XG17-F1
#
_entry.id   AF-A0A932XG17-F1
#
_cell.length_a   1.000
_cell.length_b   1.000
_cell.length_c   1.000
_cell.angle_alpha   90.00
_cell.angle_beta   90.00
_cell.angle_gamma   90.00
#
_symmetry.space_group_name_H-M   'P 1'
#
loop_
_entity.id
_entity.type
_entity.pdbx_description
1 polymer ?
#
loop_
_entity_poly.entity_id
_entity_poly.type
_entity_poly.pdbx_seq_one_letter_code
_entity_poly.pdbx_strand_id
1 'polypeptide(L)'
;MATDLVRTPISAPRDLVEVVDRLVGKRNRSRFFTEAAEARLRKLNRSRLAEELAGSLKNVDVLGWETPESTFEWIRVSREADDERLRNLWAED
;
A
#
# COMPACT_ATOMS: atom_id res chain seq x y z
N MET A 1 -15.64 -4.91 -3.02
CA MET A 1 -15.83 -4.38 -4.39
C MET A 1 -16.66 -5.41 -5.14
N ALA A 2 -17.75 -5.00 -5.77
CA ALA A 2 -18.71 -5.90 -6.43
C ALA A 2 -18.00 -6.82 -7.46
N THR A 3 -18.36 -8.09 -7.43
CA THR A 3 -17.72 -9.22 -8.11
C THR A 3 -18.14 -9.34 -9.59
N ASP A 4 -18.19 -8.23 -10.33
CA ASP A 4 -18.44 -8.30 -11.77
C ASP A 4 -17.13 -8.63 -12.49
N LEU A 5 -16.95 -9.92 -12.75
CA LEU A 5 -15.80 -10.44 -13.47
C LEU A 5 -15.98 -10.23 -14.98
N VAL A 6 -15.17 -9.34 -15.55
CA VAL A 6 -15.07 -9.18 -17.00
C VAL A 6 -14.06 -10.21 -17.54
N ARG A 7 -14.46 -10.97 -18.56
CA ARG A 7 -13.53 -11.88 -19.25
C ARG A 7 -12.61 -11.08 -20.16
N THR A 8 -11.33 -11.02 -19.80
CA THR A 8 -10.29 -10.38 -20.61
C THR A 8 -9.36 -11.44 -21.19
N PRO A 9 -9.22 -11.55 -22.53
CA PRO A 9 -8.24 -12.45 -23.13
C PRO A 9 -6.82 -11.93 -22.88
N ILE A 10 -5.95 -12.77 -22.29
CA ILE A 10 -4.55 -12.45 -22.02
C ILE A 10 -3.68 -13.47 -22.75
N SER A 11 -2.72 -12.97 -23.54
CA SER A 11 -1.67 -13.80 -24.15
C SER A 11 -0.41 -13.73 -23.27
N ALA A 12 0.20 -14.88 -22.99
CA ALA A 12 1.41 -14.98 -22.20
C ALA A 12 2.35 -16.03 -22.81
N PRO A 13 3.68 -15.92 -22.59
CA PRO A 13 4.64 -16.94 -22.99
C PRO A 13 4.26 -18.32 -22.45
N ARG A 14 4.41 -19.35 -23.28
CA ARG A 14 4.01 -20.72 -22.94
C ARG A 14 4.73 -21.24 -21.70
N ASP A 15 6.04 -21.05 -21.66
CA ASP A 15 6.92 -21.43 -20.55
C ASP A 15 6.47 -20.80 -19.22
N LEU A 16 6.07 -19.52 -19.25
CA LEU A 16 5.53 -18.84 -18.07
C LEU A 16 4.22 -19.50 -17.60
N VAL A 17 3.30 -19.77 -18.53
CA VAL A 17 2.02 -20.43 -18.20
C VAL A 17 2.25 -21.83 -17.63
N GLU A 18 3.22 -22.57 -18.16
CA GLU A 18 3.60 -23.91 -17.67
C GLU A 18 4.22 -23.86 -16.27
N VAL A 19 5.02 -22.84 -15.96
CA VAL A 19 5.53 -22.61 -14.60
C VAL A 19 4.38 -22.31 -13.65
N VAL A 20 3.49 -21.39 -14.00
CA VAL A 20 2.32 -21.05 -13.18
C VAL A 20 1.42 -22.26 -12.96
N ASP A 21 1.19 -23.07 -14.00
CA ASP A 21 0.44 -24.31 -13.89
C ASP A 21 1.03 -25.29 -12.88
N ARG A 22 2.35 -25.45 -12.86
CA ARG A 22 3.02 -26.32 -11.90
C ARG A 22 2.86 -25.81 -10.47
N LEU A 23 2.78 -24.48 -10.28
CA LEU A 23 2.67 -23.86 -8.96
C LEU A 23 1.24 -23.88 -8.41
N VAL A 24 0.24 -23.50 -9.22
CA VAL A 24 -1.14 -23.28 -8.73
C VAL A 24 -2.17 -24.19 -9.40
N GLY A 25 -1.80 -24.92 -10.45
CA GLY A 25 -2.71 -25.71 -11.26
C GLY A 25 -3.51 -24.87 -12.26
N LYS A 26 -3.97 -25.52 -13.34
CA LYS A 26 -4.66 -24.86 -14.48
C LYS A 26 -5.91 -24.08 -14.09
N ARG A 27 -6.65 -24.53 -13.07
CA ARG A 27 -7.90 -23.91 -12.62
C ARG A 27 -7.71 -22.63 -11.81
N ASN A 28 -6.51 -22.40 -11.25
CA ASN A 28 -6.23 -21.24 -10.38
C ASN A 28 -5.46 -20.12 -11.09
N ARG A 29 -5.24 -20.22 -12.41
CA ARG A 29 -4.50 -19.20 -13.18
C ARG A 29 -5.12 -17.81 -13.06
N SER A 30 -6.44 -17.71 -13.23
CA SER A 30 -7.15 -16.42 -13.17
C SER A 30 -6.87 -15.72 -11.84
N ARG A 31 -7.03 -16.45 -10.73
CA ARG A 31 -6.73 -15.94 -9.39
C ARG A 31 -5.27 -15.50 -9.26
N PHE A 32 -4.33 -16.34 -9.67
CA PHE A 32 -2.90 -16.02 -9.61
C PHE A 32 -2.54 -14.75 -10.38
N PHE A 33 -3.02 -14.60 -11.61
CA PHE A 33 -2.76 -13.41 -12.42
C PHE A 33 -3.44 -12.16 -11.87
N THR A 34 -4.66 -12.28 -11.34
CA THR A 34 -5.35 -11.17 -10.67
C THR A 34 -4.57 -10.69 -9.45
N GLU A 35 -4.18 -11.60 -8.55
CA GLU A 35 -3.40 -11.26 -7.35
C GLU A 35 -2.04 -10.64 -7.71
N ALA A 36 -1.35 -11.19 -8.71
CA ALA A 36 -0.09 -10.64 -9.20
C ALA A 36 -0.26 -9.23 -9.80
N ALA A 37 -1.33 -9.01 -10.58
CA ALA A 37 -1.65 -7.70 -11.14
C ALA A 37 -1.98 -6.69 -10.05
N GLU A 38 -2.80 -7.05 -9.05
CA GLU A 38 -3.09 -6.19 -7.90
C GLU A 38 -1.82 -5.81 -7.14
N ALA A 39 -0.96 -6.79 -6.83
CA ALA A 39 0.30 -6.53 -6.14
C ALA A 39 1.19 -5.58 -6.95
N ARG A 40 1.26 -5.76 -8.27
CA ARG A 40 2.03 -4.89 -9.17
C ARG A 40 1.45 -3.48 -9.22
N LEU A 41 0.12 -3.34 -9.34
CA LEU A 41 -0.56 -2.04 -9.37
C LEU A 41 -0.35 -1.28 -8.06
N ARG A 42 -0.45 -1.95 -6.90
CA ARG A 42 -0.15 -1.33 -5.60
C ARG A 42 1.28 -0.79 -5.57
N LYS A 43 2.25 -1.55 -6.10
CA LYS A 43 3.65 -1.10 -6.18
C LYS A 43 3.80 0.11 -7.11
N LEU A 44 3.21 0.06 -8.31
CA LEU A 44 3.27 1.16 -9.28
C LEU A 44 2.62 2.44 -8.72
N ASN A 45 1.48 2.33 -8.06
CA ASN A 45 0.83 3.49 -7.45
C ASN A 45 1.68 4.11 -6.34
N ARG A 46 2.31 3.30 -5.49
CA ARG A 46 3.26 3.80 -4.48
C ARG A 46 4.46 4.50 -5.12
N SER A 47 5.05 3.92 -6.17
CA SER A 47 6.18 4.55 -6.88
C SER A 47 5.77 5.89 -7.49
N ARG A 48 4.63 5.94 -8.17
CA ARG A 48 4.09 7.19 -8.73
C ARG A 48 3.84 8.24 -7.65
N LEU A 49 3.19 7.85 -6.54
CA LEU A 49 2.95 8.78 -5.43
C LEU A 49 4.26 9.26 -4.79
N ALA A 50 5.26 8.39 -4.67
CA ALA A 50 6.57 8.79 -4.16
C ALA A 50 7.26 9.81 -5.09
N GLU A 51 7.14 9.64 -6.41
CA GLU A 51 7.64 10.60 -7.39
C GLU A 51 6.86 11.93 -7.34
N GLU A 52 5.53 11.86 -7.30
CA GLU A 52 4.65 13.05 -7.21
C GLU A 52 4.85 13.84 -5.93
N LEU A 53 5.12 13.16 -4.81
CA LEU A 53 5.33 13.78 -3.50
C LEU A 53 6.80 14.10 -3.23
N ALA A 54 7.72 13.75 -4.14
CA ALA A 54 9.14 14.02 -3.97
C ALA A 54 9.36 15.54 -3.86
N GLY A 55 9.87 15.98 -2.71
CA GLY A 55 10.09 17.40 -2.45
C GLY A 55 8.80 18.20 -2.20
N SER A 56 7.66 17.55 -1.99
CA SER A 56 6.41 18.23 -1.62
C SER A 56 6.53 19.06 -0.33
N LEU A 57 7.48 18.69 0.54
CA LEU A 57 7.81 19.41 1.77
C LEU A 57 8.97 20.41 1.62
N LYS A 58 9.55 20.58 0.42
CA LYS A 58 10.76 21.40 0.21
C LYS A 58 10.54 22.89 0.50
N ASN A 59 9.32 23.38 0.28
CA ASN A 59 8.96 24.79 0.45
C ASN A 59 7.91 24.99 1.54
N VAL A 60 7.68 23.96 2.37
CA VAL A 60 6.80 24.07 3.53
C VAL A 60 7.70 24.38 4.72
N ASP A 61 7.33 25.39 5.51
CA ASP A 61 7.98 25.60 6.80
C ASP A 61 7.57 24.42 7.67
N VAL A 62 8.49 23.46 7.79
CA VAL A 62 8.11 22.11 8.18
C VAL A 62 8.20 22.03 9.71
N LEU A 63 7.15 22.58 10.33
CA LEU A 63 7.06 22.88 11.75
C LEU A 63 7.11 21.60 12.61
N GLY A 64 8.11 21.50 13.50
CA GLY A 64 8.16 20.50 14.57
C GLY A 64 9.08 19.28 14.37
N TRP A 65 9.96 19.29 13.37
CA TRP A 65 10.96 18.22 13.14
C TRP A 65 12.23 18.73 12.43
N GLU A 66 12.48 20.03 12.52
CA GLU A 66 13.64 20.74 11.98
C GLU A 66 14.93 20.36 12.73
N THR A 67 14.80 20.00 14.02
CA THR A 67 15.89 19.51 14.85
C THR A 67 15.53 18.16 15.47
N PRO A 68 16.52 17.38 15.94
CA PRO A 68 16.25 16.16 16.70
C PRO A 68 15.31 16.42 17.90
N GLU A 69 15.52 17.52 18.63
CA GLU A 69 14.74 17.88 19.81
C GLU A 69 13.28 18.22 19.46
N SER A 70 13.04 19.01 18.41
CA SER A 70 11.66 19.30 17.97
C SER A 70 10.96 18.03 17.49
N THR A 71 11.69 17.15 16.80
CA THR A 71 11.19 15.83 16.38
C THR A 71 10.78 14.98 17.58
N PHE A 72 11.60 14.94 18.63
CA PHE A 72 11.30 14.17 19.85
C PHE A 72 10.03 14.69 20.54
N GLU A 73 9.89 16.01 20.68
CA GLU A 73 8.68 16.62 21.25
C GLU A 73 7.44 16.34 20.38
N TRP A 74 7.55 16.44 19.07
CA TRP A 74 6.46 16.12 18.15
C TRP A 74 6.03 14.64 18.26
N ILE A 75 6.99 13.70 18.31
CA ILE A 75 6.69 12.27 18.51
C ILE A 75 5.99 12.05 19.86
N ARG A 76 6.47 12.70 20.93
CA ARG A 76 5.89 12.57 22.27
C ARG A 76 4.44 13.02 22.30
N VAL A 77 4.16 14.24 21.79
CA VAL A 77 2.79 14.79 21.73
C VAL A 77 1.89 13.94 20.84
N SER A 78 2.38 13.49 19.68
CA SER A 78 1.60 12.64 18.78
C SER A 78 1.21 11.30 19.42
N ARG A 79 2.11 10.69 20.21
CA ARG A 79 1.84 9.44 20.93
C ARG A 79 0.84 9.64 22.05
N GLU A 80 0.97 10.72 22.83
CA GLU A 80 0.02 11.05 23.90
C GLU A 80 -1.40 11.22 23.35
N ALA A 81 -1.54 11.92 22.22
CA ALA A 81 -2.82 12.11 21.54
C ALA A 81 -3.40 10.80 20.99
N ASP A 82 -2.57 9.94 20.41
CA ASP A 82 -3.00 8.62 19.94
C ASP A 82 -3.45 7.72 21.09
N ASP A 83 -2.70 7.70 22.18
CA ASP A 83 -3.05 6.92 23.38
C ASP A 83 -4.36 7.40 23.99
N GLU A 84 -4.62 8.71 24.02
CA GLU A 84 -5.89 9.28 24.45
C GLU A 84 -7.04 8.87 23.54
N ARG A 85 -6.86 9.00 22.22
CA ARG A 85 -7.84 8.58 21.23
C ARG A 85 -8.18 7.09 21.36
N LEU A 86 -7.16 6.24 21.50
CA LEU A 86 -7.33 4.79 21.64
C LEU A 86 -8.04 4.42 22.95
N ARG A 87 -7.71 5.08 24.06
CA ARG A 87 -8.42 4.92 25.33
C ARG A 87 -9.91 5.26 25.19
N ASN A 88 -10.24 6.36 24.52
CA ASN A 88 -11.63 6.77 24.34
C ASN A 88 -12.41 5.79 23.44
N LEU A 89 -11.80 5.34 22.34
CA LEU A 89 -12.41 4.33 21.46
C LEU A 89 -12.70 3.00 22.18
N TRP A 90 -11.86 2.61 23.14
CA TRP A 90 -12.03 1.37 23.91
C TRP A 90 -12.81 1.55 25.23
N ALA A 91 -13.17 2.78 25.59
CA ALA A 91 -14.01 3.09 26.75
C ALA A 91 -15.49 3.25 26.37
N GLU A 92 -15.80 3.32 25.06
CA GLU A 92 -17.16 3.40 24.50
C GLU A 92 -17.74 2.02 24.11
N ASP A 93 -16.94 0.94 24.23
CA ASP A 93 -17.33 -0.48 24.08
C ASP A 93 -17.61 -1.15 25.44
#